data_AF-A0A956M3G6-F1
#
_entry.id   AF-A0A956M3G6-F1
#
_cell.length_a   1.000
_cell.length_b   1.000
_cell.length_c   1.000
_cell.angle_alpha   90.00
_cell.angle_beta   90.00
_cell.angle_gamma   90.00
#
_symmetry.space_group_name_H-M   'P 1'
#
loop_
_entity.id
_entity.type
_entity.pdbx_description
1 polymer ?
#
loop_
_entity_poly.entity_id
_entity_poly.type
_entity_poly.pdbx_seq_one_letter_code
_entity_poly.pdbx_strand_id
1 'polypeptide(L)'
;EIWDYGVRNPWRYSFDKMNGDLYIADVGQGSWEEVDFEPFDSGGGVNYGWRLMEGMHCYNPPSGCNDGSLTLPIHEYSHSSGISITGGYVYRGLEVGELQGEYFFADFGFSTIWSLHHDGAGGNVVVTNRTSQLAPGGGLSINAISSFGQGPNGELYICDRGGATTGEVFKLVADPADAPIPSVTVPGLTIQLRSSNPFTASSPLQFAVQMQNAGEVSIDVVGPRGQRVRTLTSGSLAPGAHLFTWDGRDDDGRTANSGVFFLRASSANQTATQKVQFLQ
;
A
#
# COMPACT_ATOMS: atom_id res chain seq x y z
N GLU A 1 4.49 18.57 31.44
CA GLU A 1 3.35 17.67 31.66
C GLU A 1 3.72 16.25 31.25
N ILE A 2 3.02 15.24 31.78
CA ILE A 2 3.04 13.83 31.35
C ILE A 2 1.65 13.54 30.78
N TRP A 3 1.57 13.02 29.54
CA TRP A 3 0.30 12.58 28.95
C TRP A 3 -0.01 11.16 29.45
N ASP A 4 0.83 10.19 29.09
CA ASP A 4 0.77 8.81 29.58
C ASP A 4 2.11 8.34 30.14
N TYR A 5 2.08 7.19 30.80
CA TYR A 5 3.24 6.56 31.40
C TYR A 5 3.14 5.03 31.36
N GLY A 6 4.19 4.34 31.78
CA GLY A 6 4.21 2.88 31.79
C GLY A 6 4.52 2.24 30.43
N VAL A 7 5.08 2.99 29.48
CA VAL A 7 5.75 2.45 28.28
C VAL A 7 7.25 2.25 28.55
N ARG A 8 7.88 1.31 27.84
CA ARG A 8 9.30 0.94 27.98
C ARG A 8 10.18 1.62 26.93
N ASN A 9 9.89 1.39 25.67
CA ASN A 9 10.59 1.91 24.49
C ASN A 9 9.62 1.99 23.29
N PRO A 10 8.70 2.97 23.29
CA PRO A 10 7.72 3.17 22.21
C PRO A 10 8.43 3.64 20.94
N TRP A 11 8.92 2.69 20.13
CA TRP A 11 9.72 2.98 18.93
C TRP A 11 8.96 3.84 17.93
N ARG A 12 7.66 3.55 17.77
CA ARG A 12 6.75 4.34 16.95
C ARG A 12 5.33 4.25 17.47
N TYR A 13 4.66 5.40 17.46
CA TYR A 13 3.23 5.52 17.65
C TYR A 13 2.61 6.32 16.51
N SER A 14 1.30 6.19 16.33
CA SER A 14 0.54 6.95 15.36
C SER A 14 -0.89 7.16 15.81
N PHE A 15 -1.47 8.28 15.39
CA PHE A 15 -2.90 8.50 15.49
C PHE A 15 -3.58 8.05 14.20
N ASP A 16 -4.69 7.35 14.32
CA ASP A 16 -5.56 7.11 13.18
C ASP A 16 -6.17 8.44 12.69
N LYS A 17 -5.98 8.73 11.40
CA LYS A 17 -6.49 9.96 10.77
C LYS A 17 -8.00 10.08 10.77
N MET A 18 -8.73 8.97 10.91
CA MET A 18 -10.20 8.99 10.84
C MET A 18 -10.85 9.36 12.18
N ASN A 19 -10.39 8.77 13.28
CA ASN A 19 -11.03 8.91 14.59
C ASN A 19 -10.11 9.48 15.68
N GLY A 20 -8.80 9.58 15.43
CA GLY A 20 -7.82 10.11 16.37
C GLY A 20 -7.30 9.09 17.38
N ASP A 21 -7.65 7.81 17.27
CA ASP A 21 -7.18 6.78 18.20
C ASP A 21 -5.66 6.60 18.11
N LEU A 22 -5.02 6.38 19.25
CA LEU A 22 -3.59 6.20 19.36
C LEU A 22 -3.22 4.72 19.35
N TYR A 23 -2.26 4.36 18.50
CA TYR A 23 -1.59 3.06 18.49
C TYR A 23 -0.12 3.27 18.83
N ILE A 24 0.43 2.43 19.70
CA ILE A 24 1.83 2.49 20.15
C ILE A 24 2.44 1.12 19.92
N ALA A 25 3.59 1.05 19.25
CA ALA A 25 4.41 -0.15 19.22
C ALA A 25 5.56 0.02 20.21
N ASP A 26 5.53 -0.79 21.27
CA ASP A 26 6.48 -0.73 22.37
C ASP A 26 7.41 -1.95 22.35
N VAL A 27 8.71 -1.67 22.27
CA VAL A 27 9.75 -2.70 22.23
C VAL A 27 10.06 -3.14 23.65
N GLY A 28 9.77 -4.40 23.96
CA GLY A 28 9.98 -4.95 25.30
C GLY A 28 11.44 -5.07 25.73
N GLN A 29 11.64 -5.57 26.95
CA GLN A 29 12.95 -5.65 27.57
C GLN A 29 13.70 -6.94 27.23
N GLY A 30 13.01 -8.04 26.99
CA GLY A 30 13.64 -9.33 26.81
C GLY A 30 12.81 -10.48 26.23
N SER A 31 11.48 -10.47 26.25
CA SER A 31 10.71 -11.62 25.73
C SER A 31 9.48 -11.30 24.91
N TRP A 32 8.90 -10.10 25.07
CA TRP A 32 7.63 -9.76 24.42
C TRP A 32 7.72 -8.40 23.75
N GLU A 33 7.12 -8.30 22.57
CA GLU A 33 6.90 -7.05 21.85
C GLU A 33 5.39 -6.77 21.83
N GLU A 34 4.97 -5.51 21.89
CA GLU A 34 3.56 -5.19 22.10
C GLU A 34 3.02 -4.04 21.24
N VAL A 35 1.71 -4.10 20.97
CA VAL A 35 0.92 -3.00 20.42
C VAL A 35 -0.10 -2.56 21.47
N ASP A 36 0.05 -1.33 21.96
CA ASP A 36 -0.94 -0.67 22.79
C ASP A 36 -1.92 0.16 21.96
N PHE A 37 -3.09 0.38 22.55
CA PHE A 37 -4.17 1.15 21.97
C PHE A 37 -4.79 2.07 23.02
N GLU A 38 -5.09 3.29 22.62
CA GLU A 38 -5.81 4.27 23.43
C GLU A 38 -6.86 5.00 22.56
N PRO A 39 -8.15 4.96 22.94
CA PRO A 39 -9.18 5.74 22.28
C PRO A 39 -8.88 7.24 22.34
N PHE A 40 -9.22 7.99 21.28
CA PHE A 40 -9.03 9.44 21.24
C PHE A 40 -9.61 10.20 22.46
N ASP A 41 -10.70 9.69 23.04
CA ASP A 41 -11.43 10.31 24.15
C ASP A 41 -11.06 9.76 25.54
N SER A 42 -9.95 9.04 25.67
CA SER A 42 -9.44 8.49 26.94
C SER A 42 -9.20 9.55 28.03
N GLY A 43 -8.85 10.78 27.62
CA GLY A 43 -8.42 11.85 28.52
C GLY A 43 -6.96 11.75 29.00
N GLY A 44 -6.18 10.78 28.49
CA GLY A 44 -4.80 10.52 28.89
C GLY A 44 -4.65 10.02 30.33
N GLY A 45 -3.41 10.03 30.82
CA GLY A 45 -3.06 9.50 32.15
C GLY A 45 -3.01 7.98 32.18
N VAL A 46 -2.91 7.34 31.01
CA VAL A 46 -2.91 5.90 30.85
C VAL A 46 -1.60 5.33 31.39
N ASN A 47 -1.72 4.20 32.10
CA ASN A 47 -0.58 3.45 32.62
C ASN A 47 -0.46 2.11 31.89
N TYR A 48 0.47 2.01 30.94
CA TYR A 48 0.72 0.79 30.16
C TYR A 48 1.52 -0.28 30.93
N GLY A 49 1.89 0.00 32.19
CA GLY A 49 2.31 -1.02 33.14
C GLY A 49 3.81 -1.32 33.20
N TRP A 50 4.65 -0.83 32.29
CA TRP A 50 6.10 -0.92 32.46
C TRP A 50 6.56 -0.19 33.75
N ARG A 51 7.38 -0.77 34.63
CA ARG A 51 8.15 -2.03 34.53
C ARG A 51 7.53 -3.24 35.25
N LEU A 52 6.25 -3.20 35.58
CA LEU A 52 5.54 -4.33 36.17
C LEU A 52 5.22 -5.39 35.12
N MET A 53 4.80 -4.95 33.93
CA MET A 53 4.41 -5.77 32.78
C MET A 53 5.49 -5.72 31.68
N GLU A 54 5.53 -6.77 30.85
CA GLU A 54 6.16 -6.81 29.54
C GLU A 54 5.23 -7.63 28.64
N GLY A 55 4.52 -6.99 27.70
CA GLY A 55 3.35 -7.62 27.12
C GLY A 55 2.23 -7.79 28.15
N MET A 56 1.49 -8.87 28.03
CA MET A 56 0.48 -9.34 28.98
C MET A 56 1.10 -10.15 30.14
N HIS A 57 2.43 -10.16 30.27
CA HIS A 57 3.15 -10.98 31.23
C HIS A 57 3.80 -10.16 32.35
N CYS A 58 3.86 -10.74 33.56
CA CYS A 58 4.62 -10.13 34.65
C CYS A 58 6.11 -10.11 34.34
N TYR A 59 6.71 -8.91 34.41
CA TYR A 59 8.14 -8.70 34.31
C TYR A 59 8.78 -8.57 35.70
N ASN A 60 8.43 -7.51 36.45
CA ASN A 60 9.05 -7.24 37.73
C ASN A 60 8.09 -6.56 38.73
N PRO A 61 7.51 -7.32 39.70
CA PRO A 61 7.86 -8.69 40.09
C PRO A 61 7.37 -9.76 39.09
N PRO A 62 7.93 -10.99 39.12
CA PRO A 62 7.56 -12.06 38.18
C PRO A 62 6.16 -12.66 38.39
N SER A 63 5.42 -12.20 39.41
CA SER A 63 4.06 -12.64 39.71
C SER A 63 3.33 -11.58 40.54
N GLY A 64 2.00 -11.52 40.43
CA GLY A 64 1.18 -10.54 41.17
C GLY A 64 1.45 -9.09 40.76
N CYS A 65 1.84 -8.88 39.50
CA CYS A 65 2.25 -7.59 38.96
C CYS A 65 1.08 -6.71 38.50
N ASN A 66 -0.04 -7.31 38.09
CA ASN A 66 -1.21 -6.60 37.58
C ASN A 66 -2.36 -6.71 38.59
N ASP A 67 -2.77 -5.56 39.14
CA ASP A 67 -3.88 -5.43 40.07
C ASP A 67 -5.20 -5.01 39.38
N GLY A 68 -5.19 -4.95 38.04
CA GLY A 68 -6.33 -4.50 37.22
C GLY A 68 -6.36 -3.00 36.96
N SER A 69 -5.39 -2.22 37.46
CA SER A 69 -5.28 -0.78 37.18
C SER A 69 -4.46 -0.44 35.94
N LEU A 70 -3.81 -1.45 35.33
CA LEU A 70 -2.95 -1.28 34.17
C LEU A 70 -3.75 -1.44 32.88
N THR A 71 -3.38 -0.67 31.86
CA THR A 71 -3.84 -0.89 30.49
C THR A 71 -2.90 -1.89 29.84
N LEU A 72 -3.44 -3.05 29.46
CA LEU A 72 -2.68 -4.08 28.76
C LEU A 72 -2.68 -3.83 27.24
N PRO A 73 -1.66 -4.30 26.51
CA PRO A 73 -1.63 -4.17 25.07
C PRO A 73 -2.80 -4.92 24.41
N ILE A 74 -3.20 -4.48 23.22
CA ILE A 74 -4.22 -5.19 22.42
C ILE A 74 -3.62 -6.35 21.63
N HIS A 75 -2.30 -6.36 21.45
CA HIS A 75 -1.58 -7.45 20.80
C HIS A 75 -0.16 -7.57 21.33
N GLU A 76 0.33 -8.80 21.43
CA GLU A 76 1.72 -9.10 21.77
C GLU A 76 2.25 -10.25 20.91
N TYR A 77 3.57 -10.33 20.78
CA TYR A 77 4.24 -11.52 20.26
C TYR A 77 5.58 -11.77 20.96
N SER A 78 5.97 -13.04 21.04
CA SER A 78 7.20 -13.44 21.72
C SER A 78 8.44 -13.29 20.82
N HIS A 79 9.61 -13.31 21.45
CA HIS A 79 10.93 -13.36 20.79
C HIS A 79 11.18 -14.58 19.89
N SER A 80 10.28 -15.57 19.88
CA SER A 80 10.29 -16.64 18.89
C SER A 80 9.73 -16.22 17.51
N SER A 81 8.96 -15.12 17.47
CA SER A 81 8.27 -14.61 16.28
C SER A 81 8.84 -13.28 15.76
N GLY A 82 9.58 -12.54 16.60
CA GLY A 82 10.21 -11.26 16.27
C GLY A 82 10.91 -10.67 17.49
N ILE A 83 11.90 -9.79 17.32
CA ILE A 83 12.77 -9.31 18.41
C ILE A 83 12.77 -7.79 18.60
N SER A 84 12.03 -7.05 17.78
CA SER A 84 11.96 -5.59 17.84
C SER A 84 10.79 -5.11 16.99
N ILE A 85 9.68 -4.74 17.64
CA ILE A 85 8.52 -4.20 16.93
C ILE A 85 8.79 -2.83 16.32
N THR A 86 8.27 -2.67 15.11
CA THR A 86 8.20 -1.40 14.38
C THR A 86 6.72 -1.07 14.17
N GLY A 87 6.23 -0.05 14.88
CA GLY A 87 4.87 0.48 14.69
C GLY A 87 4.68 1.14 13.33
N GLY A 88 3.43 1.25 12.89
CA GLY A 88 3.08 1.83 11.61
C GLY A 88 1.92 2.79 11.69
N TYR A 89 0.90 2.56 10.87
CA TYR A 89 -0.28 3.41 10.75
C TYR A 89 -1.51 2.56 10.43
N VAL A 90 -2.68 3.08 10.78
CA VAL A 90 -3.96 2.60 10.23
C VAL A 90 -4.05 2.96 8.75
N TYR A 91 -4.35 2.00 7.89
CA TYR A 91 -4.52 2.24 6.46
C TYR A 91 -5.84 2.99 6.20
N ARG A 92 -5.72 4.16 5.58
CA ARG A 92 -6.83 5.06 5.22
C ARG A 92 -6.79 5.47 3.74
N GLY A 93 -6.01 4.76 2.93
CA GLY A 93 -5.87 4.99 1.48
C GLY A 93 -7.05 4.46 0.67
N LEU A 94 -7.28 5.02 -0.50
CA LEU A 94 -8.42 4.62 -1.35
C LEU A 94 -8.02 3.58 -2.39
N GLU A 95 -6.73 3.34 -2.62
CA GLU A 95 -6.26 2.40 -3.64
C GLU A 95 -6.55 0.93 -3.28
N VAL A 96 -6.49 0.56 -2.00
CA VAL A 96 -6.72 -0.81 -1.52
C VAL A 96 -7.85 -0.83 -0.50
N GLY A 97 -9.09 -0.77 -1.01
CA GLY A 97 -10.29 -0.61 -0.18
C GLY A 97 -10.45 -1.67 0.91
N GLU A 98 -10.02 -2.92 0.68
CA GLU A 98 -10.13 -3.99 1.68
C GLU A 98 -9.26 -3.80 2.93
N LEU A 99 -8.28 -2.89 2.91
CA LEU A 99 -7.38 -2.63 4.04
C LEU A 99 -7.85 -1.48 4.93
N GLN A 100 -8.99 -0.88 4.63
CA GLN A 100 -9.52 0.23 5.42
C GLN A 100 -9.67 -0.13 6.90
N GLY A 101 -8.98 0.61 7.77
CA GLY A 101 -9.03 0.39 9.22
C GLY A 101 -8.02 -0.62 9.76
N GLU A 102 -7.20 -1.24 8.92
CA GLU A 102 -6.14 -2.14 9.35
C GLU A 102 -4.92 -1.35 9.85
N TYR A 103 -4.50 -1.58 11.10
CA TYR A 103 -3.24 -1.05 11.65
C TYR A 103 -2.07 -1.93 11.23
N PHE A 104 -1.11 -1.36 10.50
CA PHE A 104 0.09 -2.08 10.05
C PHE A 104 1.25 -1.91 11.02
N PHE A 105 1.96 -3.01 11.27
CA PHE A 105 3.18 -3.07 12.07
C PHE A 105 4.10 -4.17 11.54
N ALA A 106 5.35 -4.19 11.97
CA ALA A 106 6.33 -5.18 11.54
C ALA A 106 7.32 -5.51 12.65
N ASP A 107 8.12 -6.55 12.42
CA ASP A 107 9.32 -6.81 13.21
C ASP A 107 10.57 -6.42 12.42
N PHE A 108 11.47 -5.67 13.06
CA PHE A 108 12.73 -5.24 12.45
C PHE A 108 13.67 -6.44 12.19
N GLY A 109 13.82 -7.37 13.13
CA GLY A 109 14.78 -8.47 13.01
C GLY A 109 14.31 -9.56 12.05
N PHE A 110 13.03 -9.88 12.10
CA PHE A 110 12.43 -10.98 11.35
C PHE A 110 11.81 -10.53 10.02
N SER A 111 11.71 -9.21 9.80
CA SER A 111 11.11 -8.62 8.61
C SER A 111 9.68 -9.10 8.33
N THR A 112 9.00 -9.60 9.36
CA THR A 112 7.62 -10.06 9.26
C THR A 112 6.72 -8.84 9.36
N ILE A 113 5.72 -8.77 8.48
CA ILE A 113 4.76 -7.67 8.41
C ILE A 113 3.40 -8.22 8.79
N TRP A 114 2.71 -7.49 9.67
CA TRP A 114 1.35 -7.81 10.07
C TRP A 114 0.43 -6.62 9.86
N SER A 115 -0.84 -6.92 9.79
CA SER A 115 -1.88 -5.95 10.10
C SER A 115 -2.75 -6.49 11.23
N LEU A 116 -3.33 -5.58 12.01
CA LEU A 116 -4.38 -5.92 12.96
C LEU A 116 -5.61 -5.05 12.75
N HIS A 117 -6.77 -5.63 12.99
CA HIS A 117 -8.04 -4.95 13.13
C HIS A 117 -8.64 -5.32 14.48
N HIS A 118 -9.32 -4.38 15.14
CA HIS A 118 -10.01 -4.67 16.39
C HIS A 118 -11.34 -3.93 16.50
N ASP A 119 -12.28 -4.53 17.24
CA ASP A 119 -13.64 -3.99 17.43
C ASP A 119 -13.71 -2.93 18.56
N GLY A 120 -12.63 -2.19 18.81
CA GLY A 120 -12.50 -1.22 19.92
C GLY A 120 -11.82 -1.77 21.18
N ALA A 121 -11.85 -1.00 22.27
CA ALA A 121 -11.18 -1.35 23.53
C ALA A 121 -11.78 -2.63 24.16
N GLY A 122 -10.95 -3.66 24.35
CA GLY A 122 -11.39 -4.98 24.84
C GLY A 122 -12.19 -5.80 23.82
N GLY A 123 -12.26 -5.34 22.57
CA GLY A 123 -12.88 -6.05 21.45
C GLY A 123 -12.03 -7.21 20.93
N ASN A 124 -12.58 -7.98 19.99
CA ASN A 124 -11.82 -9.02 19.31
C ASN A 124 -10.70 -8.38 18.48
N VAL A 125 -9.51 -8.96 18.53
CA VAL A 125 -8.35 -8.52 17.75
C VAL A 125 -8.04 -9.59 16.72
N VAL A 126 -8.07 -9.21 15.45
CA VAL A 126 -7.72 -10.08 14.33
C VAL A 126 -6.37 -9.63 13.79
N VAL A 127 -5.38 -10.50 13.88
CA VAL A 127 -4.03 -10.25 13.35
C VAL A 127 -3.80 -11.10 12.12
N THR A 128 -3.36 -10.45 11.05
CA THR A 128 -3.07 -11.09 9.76
C THR A 128 -1.58 -10.95 9.44
N ASN A 129 -0.89 -12.06 9.17
CA ASN A 129 0.46 -12.01 8.61
C ASN A 129 0.37 -11.61 7.13
N ARG A 130 0.97 -10.47 6.78
CA ARG A 130 0.91 -9.83 5.46
C ARG A 130 2.22 -9.99 4.67
N THR A 131 3.22 -10.67 5.23
CA THR A 131 4.58 -10.74 4.64
C THR A 131 4.58 -11.26 3.21
N SER A 132 3.88 -12.36 2.95
CA SER A 132 3.80 -12.92 1.60
C SER A 132 2.95 -12.05 0.66
N GLN A 133 1.86 -11.48 1.17
CA GLN A 133 0.98 -10.59 0.40
C GLN A 133 1.68 -9.30 -0.03
N LEU A 134 2.59 -8.79 0.80
CA LEU A 134 3.33 -7.55 0.56
C LEU A 134 4.71 -7.77 -0.07
N ALA A 135 5.04 -9.00 -0.45
CA ALA A 135 6.31 -9.30 -1.11
C ALA A 135 6.40 -8.53 -2.44
N PRO A 136 7.43 -7.67 -2.63
CA PRO A 136 7.54 -6.88 -3.84
C PRO A 136 7.95 -7.75 -5.04
N GLY A 137 7.45 -7.40 -6.23
CA GLY A 137 7.86 -8.04 -7.48
C GLY A 137 9.26 -7.63 -7.92
N GLY A 138 9.74 -8.22 -9.02
CA GLY A 138 10.98 -7.78 -9.69
C GLY A 138 12.28 -8.18 -8.99
N GLY A 139 12.23 -9.17 -8.10
CA GLY A 139 13.42 -9.63 -7.35
C GLY A 139 13.81 -8.73 -6.17
N LEU A 140 12.93 -7.80 -5.80
CA LEU A 140 13.08 -6.97 -4.61
C LEU A 140 12.67 -7.76 -3.35
N SER A 141 13.06 -7.25 -2.18
CA SER A 141 12.69 -7.83 -0.89
C SER A 141 12.63 -6.72 0.16
N ILE A 142 11.59 -6.75 1.00
CA ILE A 142 11.47 -5.82 2.13
C ILE A 142 12.19 -6.45 3.33
N ASN A 143 13.21 -5.78 3.87
CA ASN A 143 13.95 -6.28 5.03
C ASN A 143 14.26 -5.17 6.04
N ALA A 144 14.41 -5.55 7.31
CA ALA A 144 14.79 -4.64 8.38
C ALA A 144 13.87 -3.40 8.41
N ILE A 145 12.55 -3.65 8.50
CA ILE A 145 11.52 -2.61 8.45
C ILE A 145 11.72 -1.67 9.64
N SER A 146 12.16 -0.45 9.34
CA SER A 146 12.55 0.55 10.34
C SER A 146 11.42 1.51 10.66
N SER A 147 10.48 1.67 9.72
CA SER A 147 9.33 2.56 9.86
C SER A 147 8.28 2.25 8.78
N PHE A 148 7.07 2.75 8.98
CA PHE A 148 6.10 2.97 7.91
C PHE A 148 5.99 4.47 7.62
N GLY A 149 5.37 4.85 6.52
CA GLY A 149 5.03 6.24 6.18
C GLY A 149 3.61 6.31 5.68
N GLN A 150 2.89 7.39 5.99
CA GLN A 150 1.53 7.61 5.49
C GLN A 150 1.47 8.89 4.66
N GLY A 151 1.05 8.77 3.40
CA GLY A 151 0.86 9.90 2.50
C GLY A 151 -0.30 10.81 2.91
N PRO A 152 -0.43 11.99 2.28
CA PRO A 152 -1.54 12.91 2.54
C PRO A 152 -2.91 12.32 2.16
N ASN A 153 -2.94 11.37 1.24
CA ASN A 153 -4.12 10.63 0.79
C ASN A 153 -4.41 9.36 1.61
N GLY A 154 -3.67 9.11 2.70
CA GLY A 154 -3.87 7.92 3.52
C GLY A 154 -3.18 6.65 3.00
N GLU A 155 -2.53 6.71 1.84
CA GLU A 155 -1.76 5.59 1.29
C GLU A 155 -0.53 5.28 2.15
N LEU A 156 -0.20 4.00 2.24
CA LEU A 156 0.82 3.49 3.14
C LEU A 156 2.11 3.16 2.39
N TYR A 157 3.22 3.45 3.06
CA TYR A 157 4.57 3.20 2.59
C TYR A 157 5.34 2.43 3.66
N ILE A 158 6.26 1.58 3.24
CA ILE A 158 7.14 0.81 4.12
C ILE A 158 8.55 1.33 3.91
N CYS A 159 9.22 1.70 4.99
CA CYS A 159 10.61 2.14 4.99
C CYS A 159 11.49 1.03 5.53
N ASP A 160 12.27 0.46 4.64
CA ASP A 160 13.18 -0.63 4.94
C ASP A 160 14.62 -0.08 4.99
N ARG A 161 15.52 -0.80 5.66
CA ARG A 161 16.93 -0.39 5.73
C ARG A 161 17.80 -1.11 4.67
N GLY A 162 17.23 -2.05 3.91
CA GLY A 162 17.89 -2.79 2.84
C GLY A 162 19.36 -3.15 3.14
N GLY A 163 19.57 -4.02 4.12
CA GLY A 163 20.91 -4.34 4.61
C GLY A 163 21.64 -3.11 5.21
N ALA A 164 22.97 -3.04 5.05
CA ALA A 164 23.78 -2.00 5.70
C ALA A 164 23.96 -0.70 4.88
N THR A 165 23.59 -0.68 3.59
CA THR A 165 24.08 0.36 2.65
C THR A 165 23.02 1.06 1.80
N THR A 166 21.78 0.58 1.71
CA THR A 166 20.72 1.23 0.91
C THR A 166 19.35 0.99 1.54
N GLY A 167 18.75 2.03 2.11
CA GLY A 167 17.34 1.96 2.54
C GLY A 167 16.38 2.18 1.38
N GLU A 168 15.28 1.43 1.36
CA GLU A 168 14.26 1.49 0.32
C GLU A 168 12.91 1.97 0.88
N VAL A 169 12.09 2.55 0.02
CA VAL A 169 10.71 2.92 0.34
C VAL A 169 9.78 2.23 -0.64
N PHE A 170 8.94 1.34 -0.12
CA PHE A 170 7.92 0.63 -0.88
C PHE A 170 6.58 1.29 -0.66
N LYS A 171 5.75 1.38 -1.69
CA LYS A 171 4.35 1.79 -1.57
C LYS A 171 3.47 0.54 -1.53
N LEU A 172 2.54 0.48 -0.59
CA LEU A 172 1.48 -0.51 -0.61
C LEU A 172 0.54 -0.19 -1.77
N VAL A 173 0.30 -1.18 -2.63
CA VAL A 173 -0.59 -1.06 -3.80
C VAL A 173 -1.53 -2.26 -3.85
N ALA A 174 -2.67 -2.11 -4.51
CA ALA A 174 -3.53 -3.24 -4.83
C ALA A 174 -2.75 -4.22 -5.70
N ASP A 175 -3.03 -5.52 -5.56
CA ASP A 175 -2.51 -6.50 -6.52
C ASP A 175 -2.94 -6.04 -7.93
N PRO A 176 -2.02 -5.90 -8.90
CA PRO A 176 -2.37 -5.59 -10.27
C PRO A 176 -3.43 -6.52 -10.87
N ALA A 177 -3.59 -7.74 -10.35
CA ALA A 177 -4.65 -8.66 -10.73
C ALA A 177 -6.05 -8.25 -10.23
N ASP A 178 -6.12 -7.60 -9.06
CA ASP A 178 -7.37 -7.20 -8.40
C ASP A 178 -7.70 -5.70 -8.54
N ALA A 179 -6.72 -4.88 -8.96
CA ALA A 179 -6.96 -3.48 -9.27
C ALA A 179 -8.05 -3.36 -10.37
N PRO A 180 -9.08 -2.50 -10.20
CA PRO A 180 -10.03 -2.24 -11.27
C PRO A 180 -9.24 -1.79 -12.47
N ILE A 181 -9.27 -2.61 -13.51
CA ILE A 181 -8.43 -2.46 -14.69
C ILE A 181 -8.62 -1.03 -15.22
N PRO A 182 -7.56 -0.18 -15.23
CA PRO A 182 -7.70 1.22 -15.56
C PRO A 182 -8.40 1.36 -16.92
N SER A 183 -9.60 1.95 -16.89
CA SER A 183 -10.40 2.10 -18.08
C SER A 183 -11.04 3.48 -18.17
N VAL A 184 -11.11 3.98 -19.40
CA VAL A 184 -11.82 5.20 -19.74
C VAL A 184 -12.93 4.81 -20.70
N THR A 185 -14.17 5.03 -20.26
CA THR A 185 -15.36 4.76 -21.06
C THR A 185 -16.00 6.07 -21.46
N VAL A 186 -16.20 6.24 -22.76
CA VAL A 186 -17.14 7.21 -23.36
C VAL A 186 -18.25 6.40 -24.02
N PRO A 187 -19.41 6.98 -24.38
CA PRO A 187 -20.43 6.17 -25.03
C PRO A 187 -19.83 5.52 -26.29
N GLY A 188 -20.11 4.25 -26.54
CA GLY A 188 -19.58 3.53 -27.70
C GLY A 188 -18.13 3.04 -27.65
N LEU A 189 -17.26 3.57 -26.78
CA LEU A 189 -15.83 3.25 -26.72
C LEU A 189 -15.32 3.11 -25.28
N THR A 190 -14.61 2.01 -24.99
CA THR A 190 -13.84 1.86 -23.74
C THR A 190 -12.39 1.54 -24.06
N ILE A 191 -11.45 2.28 -23.49
CA ILE A 191 -10.03 1.88 -23.45
C ILE A 191 -9.80 1.22 -22.11
N GLN A 192 -9.19 0.03 -22.08
CA GLN A 192 -8.92 -0.73 -20.88
C GLN A 192 -7.47 -1.24 -20.91
N LEU A 193 -6.62 -0.84 -19.97
CA LEU A 193 -5.25 -1.36 -19.88
C LEU A 193 -5.26 -2.86 -19.57
N ARG A 194 -4.27 -3.64 -19.99
CA ARG A 194 -4.21 -5.09 -19.75
C ARG A 194 -2.85 -5.56 -19.23
N SER A 195 -1.97 -4.61 -18.96
CA SER A 195 -0.66 -4.81 -18.38
C SER A 195 -0.33 -3.65 -17.43
N SER A 196 0.80 -3.79 -16.72
CA SER A 196 1.31 -2.74 -15.84
C SER A 196 1.53 -1.41 -16.56
N ASN A 197 1.35 -0.34 -15.80
CA ASN A 197 1.68 1.03 -16.18
C ASN A 197 2.26 1.70 -14.91
N PRO A 198 3.54 2.14 -14.89
CA PRO A 198 4.45 2.30 -16.03
C PRO A 198 4.90 1.00 -16.71
N PHE A 199 5.35 1.10 -17.96
CA PHE A 199 5.83 -0.02 -18.78
C PHE A 199 7.16 0.30 -19.48
N THR A 200 7.85 -0.72 -20.00
CA THR A 200 9.16 -0.60 -20.69
C THR A 200 9.12 -1.27 -22.07
N ALA A 201 10.18 -1.11 -22.86
CA ALA A 201 10.27 -1.80 -24.16
C ALA A 201 10.38 -3.33 -24.02
N SER A 202 10.94 -3.83 -22.91
CA SER A 202 11.04 -5.26 -22.62
C SER A 202 9.74 -5.87 -22.09
N SER A 203 8.84 -5.04 -21.55
CA SER A 203 7.48 -5.42 -21.15
C SER A 203 6.46 -4.42 -21.72
N PRO A 204 6.11 -4.54 -23.02
CA PRO A 204 5.26 -3.58 -23.72
C PRO A 204 3.88 -3.44 -23.10
N LEU A 205 3.31 -2.25 -23.25
CA LEU A 205 1.94 -1.98 -22.82
C LEU A 205 0.95 -2.80 -23.66
N GLN A 206 0.10 -3.56 -23.01
CA GLN A 206 -1.07 -4.20 -23.62
C GLN A 206 -2.34 -3.49 -23.19
N PHE A 207 -3.28 -3.27 -24.10
CA PHE A 207 -4.58 -2.69 -23.78
C PHE A 207 -5.65 -3.18 -24.76
N ALA A 208 -6.91 -3.10 -24.36
CA ALA A 208 -8.06 -3.38 -25.18
C ALA A 208 -8.81 -2.09 -25.50
N VAL A 209 -9.35 -2.00 -26.72
CA VAL A 209 -10.41 -1.04 -27.08
C VAL A 209 -11.69 -1.81 -27.33
N GLN A 210 -12.70 -1.57 -26.50
CA GLN A 210 -14.03 -2.15 -26.65
C GLN A 210 -14.87 -1.25 -27.56
N MET A 211 -15.37 -1.81 -28.66
CA MET A 211 -16.33 -1.18 -29.56
C MET A 211 -17.74 -1.66 -29.22
N GLN A 212 -18.67 -0.75 -28.89
CA GLN A 212 -20.06 -1.15 -28.65
C GLN A 212 -20.79 -1.51 -29.96
N ASN A 213 -20.48 -0.78 -31.03
CA ASN A 213 -21.04 -0.97 -32.37
C ASN A 213 -19.90 -1.00 -33.39
N ALA A 214 -20.17 -1.55 -34.57
CA ALA A 214 -19.22 -1.48 -35.68
C ALA A 214 -19.05 -0.02 -36.12
N GLY A 215 -17.82 0.40 -36.42
CA GLY A 215 -17.58 1.75 -36.92
C GLY A 215 -16.12 2.09 -37.13
N GLU A 216 -15.90 3.17 -37.88
CA GLU A 216 -14.59 3.78 -38.11
C GLU A 216 -14.00 4.32 -36.80
N VAL A 217 -12.76 3.93 -36.53
CA VAL A 217 -12.00 4.38 -35.36
C VAL A 217 -10.52 4.54 -35.70
N SER A 218 -9.89 5.56 -35.11
CA SER A 218 -8.42 5.70 -35.07
C SER A 218 -7.94 5.47 -33.66
N ILE A 219 -6.93 4.61 -33.49
CA ILE A 219 -6.27 4.36 -32.21
C ILE A 219 -4.84 4.86 -32.32
N ASP A 220 -4.59 5.98 -31.65
CA ASP A 220 -3.31 6.67 -31.68
C ASP A 220 -2.63 6.62 -30.31
N VAL A 221 -1.31 6.67 -30.33
CA VAL A 221 -0.51 7.10 -29.19
C VAL A 221 -0.13 8.56 -29.40
N VAL A 222 -0.39 9.37 -28.38
CA VAL A 222 -0.22 10.83 -28.42
C VAL A 222 0.72 11.25 -27.29
N GLY A 223 1.65 12.15 -27.59
CA GLY A 223 2.55 12.71 -26.59
C GLY A 223 1.92 13.86 -25.79
N PRO A 224 2.65 14.42 -24.83
CA PRO A 224 2.08 15.36 -23.85
C PRO A 224 1.68 16.72 -24.42
N ARG A 225 2.14 17.09 -25.64
CA ARG A 225 1.72 18.31 -26.33
C ARG A 225 0.66 18.04 -27.40
N GLY A 226 0.01 16.87 -27.36
CA GLY A 226 -1.02 16.48 -28.32
C GLY A 226 -0.49 16.00 -29.68
N GLN A 227 0.83 15.95 -29.87
CA GLN A 227 1.42 15.42 -31.10
C GLN A 227 1.22 13.91 -31.20
N ARG A 228 0.81 13.41 -32.38
CA ARG A 228 0.72 11.98 -32.64
C ARG A 228 2.13 11.39 -32.67
N VAL A 229 2.33 10.32 -31.89
CA VAL A 229 3.57 9.57 -31.77
C VAL A 229 3.49 8.30 -32.61
N ARG A 230 2.35 7.61 -32.56
CA ARG A 230 2.12 6.39 -33.34
C ARG A 230 0.65 6.22 -33.70
N THR A 231 0.37 5.64 -34.86
CA THR A 231 -0.96 5.14 -35.22
C THR A 231 -0.95 3.62 -35.12
N LEU A 232 -1.73 3.06 -34.20
CA LEU A 232 -1.80 1.61 -34.01
C LEU A 232 -2.80 0.97 -34.97
N THR A 233 -3.91 1.66 -35.25
CA THR A 233 -4.84 1.32 -36.32
C THR A 233 -5.67 2.54 -36.72
N SER A 234 -6.15 2.54 -37.96
CA SER A 234 -7.15 3.47 -38.47
C SER A 234 -8.03 2.72 -39.45
N GLY A 235 -9.32 2.57 -39.13
CA GLY A 235 -10.27 1.87 -39.97
C GLY A 235 -11.52 1.42 -39.21
N SER A 236 -12.43 0.75 -39.91
CA SER A 236 -13.61 0.16 -39.30
C SER A 236 -13.26 -1.05 -38.43
N LEU A 237 -13.66 -1.03 -37.16
CA LEU A 237 -13.62 -2.18 -36.26
C LEU A 237 -15.03 -2.74 -36.03
N ALA A 238 -15.12 -4.07 -35.88
CA ALA A 238 -16.36 -4.75 -35.48
C ALA A 238 -16.68 -4.51 -34.00
N PRO A 239 -17.93 -4.75 -33.54
CA PRO A 239 -18.26 -4.73 -32.12
C PRO A 239 -17.41 -5.76 -31.35
N GLY A 240 -17.04 -5.44 -30.11
CA GLY A 240 -16.24 -6.31 -29.25
C GLY A 240 -14.89 -5.72 -28.84
N ALA A 241 -14.08 -6.54 -28.15
CA ALA A 241 -12.76 -6.16 -27.68
C ALA A 241 -11.70 -6.34 -28.76
N HIS A 242 -10.91 -5.30 -29.01
CA HIS A 242 -9.75 -5.35 -29.90
C HIS A 242 -8.49 -5.10 -29.09
N LEU A 243 -7.53 -6.02 -29.17
CA LEU A 243 -6.28 -5.96 -28.40
C LEU A 243 -5.19 -5.22 -29.18
N PHE A 244 -4.46 -4.36 -28.47
CA PHE A 244 -3.35 -3.59 -28.99
C PHE A 244 -2.16 -3.67 -28.06
N THR A 245 -0.98 -3.54 -28.65
CA THR A 245 0.29 -3.49 -27.94
C THR A 245 1.07 -2.25 -28.38
N TRP A 246 1.68 -1.55 -27.43
CA TRP A 246 2.62 -0.48 -27.72
C TRP A 246 3.93 -0.69 -26.96
N ASP A 247 5.03 -0.74 -27.71
CA ASP A 247 6.39 -1.02 -27.24
C ASP A 247 7.22 0.26 -26.99
N GLY A 248 6.57 1.42 -26.96
CA GLY A 248 7.24 2.70 -26.76
C GLY A 248 7.86 3.30 -28.04
N ARG A 249 7.65 2.72 -29.22
CA ARG A 249 8.18 3.25 -30.50
C ARG A 249 7.19 4.14 -31.24
N ASP A 250 7.71 5.12 -31.97
CA ASP A 250 6.95 5.97 -32.91
C ASP A 250 6.66 5.24 -34.25
N ASP A 251 5.97 5.92 -35.17
CA ASP A 251 5.65 5.40 -36.52
C ASP A 251 6.91 5.08 -37.36
N ASP A 252 8.06 5.71 -37.07
CA ASP A 252 9.34 5.47 -37.75
C ASP A 252 10.18 4.38 -37.05
N GLY A 253 9.64 3.75 -36.00
CA GLY A 253 10.31 2.70 -35.22
C GLY A 253 11.35 3.21 -34.22
N ARG A 254 11.46 4.53 -34.01
CA ARG A 254 12.37 5.11 -33.00
C ARG A 254 11.75 5.00 -31.62
N THR A 255 12.57 4.65 -30.63
CA THR A 255 12.13 4.57 -29.24
C THR A 255 11.84 5.97 -28.71
N ALA A 256 10.64 6.18 -28.16
CA ALA A 256 10.28 7.42 -27.51
C ALA A 256 11.09 7.61 -26.21
N ASN A 257 11.24 8.86 -25.75
CA ASN A 257 11.85 9.13 -24.45
C ASN A 257 10.94 8.68 -23.31
N SER A 258 11.51 8.33 -22.16
CA SER A 258 10.76 8.11 -20.92
C SER A 258 9.85 9.31 -20.63
N GLY A 259 8.59 9.06 -20.30
CA GLY A 259 7.62 10.13 -20.10
C GLY A 259 6.17 9.69 -20.14
N VAL A 260 5.29 10.68 -20.10
CA VAL A 260 3.84 10.51 -20.15
C VAL A 260 3.35 10.53 -21.59
N PHE A 261 2.48 9.58 -21.92
CA PHE A 261 1.79 9.47 -23.20
C PHE A 261 0.30 9.23 -22.96
N PHE A 262 -0.47 9.30 -24.04
CA PHE A 262 -1.91 9.10 -24.02
C PHE A 262 -2.31 8.15 -25.14
N LEU A 263 -3.03 7.07 -24.79
CA LEU A 263 -3.77 6.27 -25.75
C LEU A 263 -5.03 7.04 -26.12
N ARG A 264 -5.29 7.25 -27.40
CA ARG A 264 -6.46 7.98 -27.88
C ARG A 264 -7.22 7.14 -28.89
N ALA A 265 -8.44 6.74 -28.54
CA ALA A 265 -9.38 6.09 -29.46
C ALA A 265 -10.42 7.12 -29.91
N SER A 266 -10.49 7.40 -31.20
CA SER A 266 -11.38 8.43 -31.77
C SER A 266 -12.32 7.82 -32.80
N SER A 267 -13.62 7.98 -32.61
CA SER A 267 -14.66 7.74 -33.62
C SER A 267 -15.24 9.08 -34.09
N ALA A 268 -16.19 9.05 -35.03
CA ALA A 268 -16.75 10.26 -35.65
C ALA A 268 -17.25 11.33 -34.65
N ASN A 269 -17.79 10.91 -33.49
CA ASN A 269 -18.42 11.81 -32.52
C ASN A 269 -17.79 11.75 -31.12
N GLN A 270 -16.83 10.86 -30.89
CA GLN A 270 -16.35 10.53 -29.54
C GLN A 270 -14.85 10.30 -29.51
N THR A 271 -14.23 10.64 -28.39
CA THR A 271 -12.83 10.38 -28.15
C THR A 271 -12.64 9.90 -26.72
N ALA A 272 -12.09 8.71 -26.55
CA ALA A 272 -11.60 8.20 -25.26
C ALA A 272 -10.09 8.44 -25.19
N THR A 273 -9.60 8.90 -24.03
CA THR A 273 -8.16 9.12 -23.82
C THR A 273 -7.73 8.52 -22.49
N GLN A 274 -6.70 7.66 -22.51
CA GLN A 274 -6.12 7.02 -21.32
C GLN A 274 -4.65 7.41 -21.17
N LYS A 275 -4.28 7.96 -20.01
CA LYS A 275 -2.89 8.32 -19.69
C LYS A 275 -2.07 7.05 -19.41
N VAL A 276 -0.84 7.01 -19.92
CA VAL A 276 0.15 5.93 -19.71
C VAL A 276 1.55 6.51 -19.53
N GLN A 277 2.45 5.74 -18.91
CA GLN A 277 3.82 6.15 -18.64
C GLN A 277 4.81 5.12 -19.18
N PHE A 278 5.73 5.57 -20.02
CA PHE A 278 6.80 4.76 -20.60
C PHE A 278 8.12 5.07 -19.89
N LEU A 279 8.90 4.03 -19.59
CA LEU A 279 10.24 4.11 -19.03
C LEU A 279 11.20 3.32 -19.91
N GLN A 280 12.31 3.94 -20.32
CA GLN A 280 13.43 3.28 -20.99
C GLN A 280 14.22 2.40 -20.02
#